data_AF-A0AA38IZZ3-F1
#
_entry.id   AF-A0AA38IZZ3-F1
#
_cell.length_a   1.000
_cell.length_b   1.000
_cell.length_c   1.000
_cell.angle_alpha   90.00
_cell.angle_beta   90.00
_cell.angle_gamma   90.00
#
_symmetry.space_group_name_H-M   'P 1'
#
loop_
_entity.id
_entity.type
_entity.pdbx_description
1 polymer ?
#
loop_
_entity_poly.entity_id
_entity_poly.type
_entity_poly.pdbx_seq_one_letter_code
_entity_poly.pdbx_strand_id
1 'polypeptide(L)'
;MDAILLPTEIEFYVDTMTPQNIRDVGSKQWLEWHQRLQKLNQEALIEASQVREEHVKETLVTLQKSPVLVHEAILINIWKHKI
;
A
#
# COMPACT_ATOMS: atom_id res chain seq x y z
N MET A 1 19.03 6.88 4.12
CA MET A 1 18.17 6.82 2.92
C MET A 1 17.05 7.79 3.20
N ASP A 2 16.91 8.83 2.40
CA ASP A 2 15.97 9.91 2.72
C ASP A 2 14.52 9.46 2.49
N ALA A 3 13.59 10.14 3.15
CA ALA A 3 12.16 9.89 2.95
C ALA A 3 11.80 10.11 1.47
N ILE A 4 11.02 9.21 0.92
CA ILE A 4 10.56 9.21 -0.47
C ILE A 4 9.12 9.72 -0.63
N LEU A 5 8.38 9.82 0.49
CA LEU A 5 7.03 10.35 0.54
C LEU A 5 6.93 11.45 1.60
N LEU A 6 6.17 12.50 1.29
CA LEU A 6 5.74 13.49 2.26
C LEU A 6 4.62 12.90 3.15
N PRO A 7 4.46 13.36 4.41
CA PRO A 7 3.38 12.91 5.28
C PRO A 7 1.99 13.03 4.64
N THR A 8 1.73 14.14 3.93
CA THR A 8 0.46 14.36 3.23
C THR A 8 0.24 13.40 2.06
N GLU A 9 1.31 12.92 1.41
CA GLU A 9 1.21 11.88 0.37
C GLU A 9 0.89 10.53 1.00
N ILE A 10 1.45 10.23 2.17
CA ILE A 10 1.16 9.00 2.93
C ILE A 10 -0.32 8.98 3.32
N GLU A 11 -0.81 10.06 3.94
CA GLU A 11 -2.22 10.22 4.31
C GLU A 11 -3.13 10.04 3.09
N PHE A 12 -2.85 10.76 2.00
CA PHE A 12 -3.67 10.68 0.78
C PHE A 12 -3.66 9.27 0.15
N TYR A 13 -2.49 8.63 0.05
CA TYR A 13 -2.38 7.30 -0.54
C TYR A 13 -3.09 6.25 0.30
N VAL A 14 -2.98 6.33 1.63
CA VAL A 14 -3.65 5.41 2.54
C VAL A 14 -5.16 5.64 2.56
N ASP A 15 -5.62 6.88 2.66
CA ASP A 15 -7.05 7.20 2.71
C ASP A 15 -7.79 6.74 1.44
N THR A 16 -7.16 6.94 0.28
CA THR A 16 -7.71 6.54 -1.02
C THR A 16 -7.57 5.04 -1.33
N MET A 17 -7.01 4.23 -0.42
CA MET A 17 -6.98 2.77 -0.60
C MET A 17 -8.37 2.17 -0.61
N THR A 18 -8.64 1.40 -1.67
CA THR A 18 -9.83 0.57 -1.82
C THR A 18 -9.44 -0.86 -2.20
N PRO A 19 -10.21 -1.88 -1.77
CA PRO A 19 -10.04 -3.25 -2.26
C PRO A 19 -10.18 -3.30 -3.79
N GLN A 20 -9.24 -3.95 -4.46
CA GLN A 20 -9.24 -4.09 -5.92
C GLN A 20 -10.10 -5.26 -6.38
N ASN A 21 -10.57 -5.25 -7.62
CA ASN A 21 -11.21 -6.43 -8.19
C ASN A 21 -10.16 -7.31 -8.89
N ILE A 22 -10.28 -8.63 -8.76
CA ILE A 22 -9.39 -9.58 -9.44
C ILE A 22 -9.40 -9.41 -10.97
N ARG A 23 -10.52 -8.95 -11.54
CA ARG A 23 -10.67 -8.67 -12.98
C ARG A 23 -9.88 -7.45 -13.44
N ASP A 24 -9.59 -6.54 -12.52
CA ASP A 24 -8.90 -5.28 -12.81
C ASP A 24 -7.37 -5.41 -12.64
N VAL A 25 -6.88 -6.56 -12.15
CA VAL A 25 -5.44 -6.83 -12.00
C VAL A 25 -4.74 -6.69 -13.36
N GLY A 26 -3.68 -5.90 -13.39
CA GLY A 26 -2.93 -5.58 -14.62
C GLY A 26 -3.55 -4.47 -15.46
N SER A 27 -4.73 -3.95 -15.12
CA SER A 27 -5.25 -2.72 -15.73
C SER A 27 -4.38 -1.51 -15.38
N LYS A 28 -4.52 -0.43 -16.17
CA LYS A 28 -3.81 0.83 -15.88
C LYS A 28 -4.15 1.37 -14.49
N GLN A 29 -5.42 1.31 -14.08
CA GLN A 29 -5.86 1.75 -12.77
C GLN A 29 -5.21 0.92 -11.65
N TRP A 30 -5.18 -0.41 -11.80
CA TRP A 30 -4.52 -1.29 -10.83
C TRP A 30 -3.02 -1.02 -10.75
N LEU A 31 -2.35 -0.79 -11.89
CA LEU A 31 -0.92 -0.48 -11.92
C LEU A 31 -0.61 0.82 -11.17
N GLU A 32 -1.40 1.88 -11.40
CA GLU A 32 -1.24 3.16 -10.69
C GLU A 32 -1.47 3.01 -9.18
N TRP A 33 -2.50 2.27 -8.79
CA TRP A 33 -2.77 1.96 -7.39
C TRP A 33 -1.63 1.14 -6.76
N HIS A 34 -1.17 0.10 -7.45
CA HIS A 34 -0.11 -0.79 -6.97
C HIS A 34 1.21 -0.02 -6.80
N GLN A 35 1.52 0.91 -7.70
CA GLN A 35 2.69 1.78 -7.57
C GLN A 35 2.65 2.65 -6.30
N ARG A 36 1.47 3.19 -5.94
CA ARG A 36 1.32 3.94 -4.67
C ARG A 36 1.55 3.04 -3.47
N LEU A 37 1.02 1.81 -3.49
CA LEU A 37 1.28 0.83 -2.44
C LEU A 37 2.77 0.48 -2.32
N GLN A 38 3.48 0.32 -3.45
CA GLN A 38 4.92 0.06 -3.43
C GLN A 38 5.72 1.22 -2.82
N LYS A 39 5.36 2.47 -3.10
CA LYS A 39 5.99 3.63 -2.47
C LYS A 39 5.74 3.66 -0.96
N LEU A 40 4.52 3.36 -0.50
CA LEU A 40 4.24 3.26 0.94
C LEU A 40 5.06 2.16 1.61
N ASN A 41 5.19 1.00 0.97
CA ASN A 41 6.02 -0.09 1.48
C ASN A 41 7.50 0.30 1.57
N GLN A 42 8.01 1.01 0.56
CA GLN A 42 9.39 1.53 0.58
C GLN A 42 9.59 2.53 1.74
N GLU A 43 8.69 3.49 1.93
CA GLU A 43 8.80 4.44 3.05
C GLU A 43 8.71 3.72 4.40
N ALA A 44 7.77 2.78 4.58
CA ALA A 44 7.66 1.99 5.81
C ALA A 44 8.94 1.20 6.13
N LEU A 45 9.61 0.66 5.11
CA LEU A 45 10.90 -0.02 5.28
C LEU A 45 12.00 0.96 5.71
N ILE A 46 12.02 2.17 5.14
CA ILE A 46 12.96 3.22 5.53
C ILE A 46 12.72 3.64 6.98
N GLU A 47 11.47 3.92 7.37
CA GLU A 47 11.06 4.23 8.75
C GLU A 47 11.55 3.17 9.74
N ALA A 48 11.24 1.90 9.49
CA ALA A 48 11.64 0.78 10.34
C ALA A 48 13.17 0.58 10.41
N SER A 49 13.85 0.66 9.26
CA SER A 49 15.32 0.47 9.21
C SER A 49 16.12 1.54 9.96
N GLN A 50 15.55 2.74 10.08
CA GLN A 50 16.15 3.88 10.78
C GLN A 50 15.63 4.04 12.21
N VAL A 51 14.77 3.13 12.68
CA VAL A 51 14.11 3.22 14.01
C VAL A 51 13.45 4.59 14.20
N ARG A 52 12.82 5.11 13.15
CA ARG A 52 12.04 6.36 13.17
C ARG A 52 10.59 6.07 13.58
N GLU A 53 9.83 7.14 13.73
CA GLU A 53 8.37 7.05 13.82
C GLU A 53 7.82 6.34 12.58
N GLU A 54 6.97 5.33 12.80
CA GLU A 54 6.43 4.47 11.74
C GLU A 54 5.13 5.06 11.19
N HIS A 55 5.23 6.25 10.59
CA HIS A 55 4.09 7.06 10.18
C HIS A 55 3.20 6.35 9.15
N VAL A 56 3.78 5.58 8.21
CA VAL A 56 2.99 4.76 7.27
C VAL A 56 2.14 3.73 8.02
N LYS A 57 2.73 3.02 8.99
CA LYS A 57 2.02 2.01 9.79
C LYS A 57 0.92 2.66 10.63
N GLU A 58 1.22 3.76 11.31
CA GLU A 58 0.25 4.46 12.14
C GLU A 58 -0.93 4.99 11.32
N THR A 59 -0.68 5.51 10.12
CA THR A 59 -1.73 5.97 9.20
C THR A 59 -2.60 4.80 8.73
N LEU A 60 -2.00 3.66 8.36
CA LEU A 60 -2.72 2.44 7.98
C LEU A 60 -3.64 1.91 9.10
N VAL A 61 -3.18 1.96 10.35
CA VAL A 61 -3.96 1.55 11.53
C VAL A 61 -5.07 2.55 11.82
N THR A 62 -4.75 3.84 11.84
CA THR A 62 -5.68 4.93 12.15
C THR A 62 -6.84 4.98 11.15
N LEU A 63 -6.54 4.83 9.86
CA LEU A 63 -7.54 4.80 8.78
C LEU A 63 -8.14 3.40 8.53
N GLN A 64 -7.84 2.43 9.40
CA GLN A 64 -8.35 1.06 9.36
C GLN A 64 -8.17 0.36 7.99
N LYS A 65 -7.04 0.59 7.33
CA LYS A 65 -6.74 0.06 5.99
C LYS A 65 -6.03 -1.30 5.99
N SER A 66 -5.65 -1.83 7.15
CA SER A 66 -5.05 -3.17 7.27
C SER A 66 -5.86 -4.28 6.55
N PRO A 67 -7.20 -4.34 6.63
CA PRO A 67 -7.99 -5.32 5.89
C PRO A 67 -7.86 -5.21 4.37
N VAL A 68 -7.63 -4.00 3.84
CA VAL A 68 -7.39 -3.80 2.40
C VAL A 68 -6.07 -4.47 2.01
N LEU A 69 -5.00 -4.29 2.78
CA LEU A 69 -3.71 -4.94 2.48
C LEU A 69 -3.81 -6.47 2.50
N VAL A 70 -4.55 -7.03 3.46
CA VAL A 70 -4.79 -8.48 3.55
C VAL A 70 -5.60 -8.97 2.34
N HIS A 71 -6.66 -8.25 1.96
CA HIS A 71 -7.44 -8.55 0.76
C HIS A 71 -6.56 -8.60 -0.49
N GLU A 72 -5.67 -7.64 -0.66
CA GLU A 72 -4.80 -7.52 -1.83
C GLU A 72 -3.76 -8.64 -1.89
N ALA A 73 -3.18 -9.02 -0.75
CA ALA A 73 -2.27 -10.17 -0.68
C ALA A 73 -2.96 -11.48 -1.11
N ILE A 74 -4.20 -11.70 -0.65
CA ILE A 74 -5.01 -12.86 -1.03
C ILE A 74 -5.39 -12.79 -2.50
N LEU A 75 -5.86 -11.64 -2.99
CA LEU A 75 -6.29 -11.45 -4.37
C LEU A 75 -5.16 -11.74 -5.36
N ILE A 76 -3.96 -11.23 -5.11
CA ILE A 76 -2.79 -11.49 -5.96
C ILE A 76 -2.37 -12.96 -5.88
N ASN A 77 -2.45 -13.57 -4.70
CA ASN A 77 -2.20 -15.00 -4.56
C ASN A 77 -3.17 -15.82 -5.43
N ILE A 78 -4.48 -15.54 -5.36
CA ILE A 78 -5.49 -16.23 -6.17
C ILE A 78 -5.26 -15.99 -7.67
N TRP A 79 -4.98 -14.75 -8.08
CA TRP A 79 -4.73 -14.39 -9.47
C TRP A 79 -3.58 -15.21 -10.06
N LYS A 80 -2.44 -15.28 -9.36
CA LYS A 80 -1.25 -16.06 -9.78
C LYS A 80 -1.48 -17.57 -9.90
N HIS A 81 -2.46 -18.13 -9.19
CA HIS A 81 -2.75 -19.56 -9.24
C HIS A 81 -3.79 -19.93 -10.31
N LYS A 82 -4.61 -18.98 -10.76
CA LYS A 82 -5.75 -19.24 -11.65
C LYS A 82 -5.55 -18.72 -13.07
N ILE A 83 -4.60 -17.82 -13.27
CA ILE A 83 -4.27 -17.15 -14.54
C ILE A 83 -2.76 -17.26 -14.74
#